data_AF-A0A7Z8E1B1-F1
#
_entry.id   AF-A0A7Z8E1B1-F1
#
_cell.length_a   1.000
_cell.length_b   1.000
_cell.length_c   1.000
_cell.angle_alpha   90.00
_cell.angle_beta   90.00
_cell.angle_gamma   90.00
#
_symmetry.space_group_name_H-M   'P 1'
#
loop_
_entity.id
_entity.type
_entity.pdbx_description
1 polymer ?
#
loop_
_entity_poly.entity_id
_entity_poly.type
_entity_poly.pdbx_seq_one_letter_code
_entity_poly.pdbx_strand_id
1 'polypeptide(L)'
;MKERFIKKTHYLDYQFDEPTDIKLGFTTRENGLSPYPNHSFNMARYISDSAHHITHHQGILANLIGYPRDEWVFPIQTHDSRIVEVTSEHKGTNIDDLTDDLHGIDGMYTFDSHILLARCYAECVPVY
;
A
#
# COMPACT_ATOMS: atom_id res chain seq x y z
N MET A 1 19.41 11.92 15.28
CA MET A 1 18.90 10.80 14.47
C MET A 1 18.67 11.35 13.06
N LYS A 2 19.24 10.73 12.00
CA LYS A 2 19.00 11.17 10.62
C LYS A 2 17.55 10.86 10.28
N GLU A 3 16.78 11.85 9.84
CA GLU A 3 15.44 11.62 9.31
C GLU A 3 15.55 10.73 8.07
N ARG A 4 14.83 9.60 8.07
CA ARG A 4 14.89 8.61 6.97
C ARG A 4 13.65 8.68 6.09
N PHE A 5 12.53 9.16 6.59
CA PHE A 5 11.29 9.29 5.84
C PHE A 5 11.18 10.69 5.26
N ILE A 6 11.39 10.81 3.96
CA ILE A 6 11.35 12.09 3.26
C ILE A 6 9.95 12.32 2.68
N LYS A 7 9.28 13.38 3.14
CA LYS A 7 7.95 13.74 2.67
C LYS A 7 7.96 14.13 1.19
N LYS A 8 7.09 13.47 0.43
CA LYS A 8 6.67 13.80 -0.93
C LYS A 8 5.18 14.22 -0.90
N THR A 9 4.60 14.53 -2.07
CA THR A 9 3.23 15.04 -2.18
C THR A 9 2.17 14.14 -1.55
N HIS A 10 2.29 12.81 -1.70
CA HIS A 10 1.30 11.83 -1.25
C HIS A 10 1.88 10.71 -0.37
N TYR A 11 3.18 10.70 -0.13
CA TYR A 11 3.84 9.62 0.60
C TYR A 11 5.14 10.09 1.25
N LEU A 12 5.60 9.35 2.24
CA LEU A 12 6.94 9.44 2.77
C LEU A 12 7.78 8.30 2.17
N ASP A 13 8.90 8.68 1.57
CA ASP A 13 9.85 7.77 0.94
C ASP A 13 10.98 7.45 1.92
N TYR A 14 11.28 6.17 2.14
CA TYR A 14 12.39 5.79 3.00
C TYR A 14 13.72 5.88 2.25
N GLN A 15 14.66 6.62 2.82
CA GLN A 15 15.99 6.80 2.27
C GLN A 15 16.97 5.80 2.90
N PHE A 16 17.51 4.92 2.06
CA PHE A 16 18.60 4.02 2.42
C PHE A 16 19.95 4.75 2.32
N ASP A 17 20.90 4.37 3.17
CA ASP A 17 22.24 4.96 3.14
C ASP A 17 23.06 4.44 1.95
N GLU A 18 22.81 3.20 1.54
CA GLU A 18 23.44 2.53 0.40
C GLU A 18 22.39 2.19 -0.68
N PRO A 19 22.78 2.07 -1.95
CA PRO A 19 21.88 1.62 -3.02
C PRO A 19 21.24 0.26 -2.70
N THR A 20 19.94 0.14 -2.95
CA THR A 20 19.16 -1.08 -2.74
C THR A 20 18.05 -1.20 -3.77
N ASP A 21 17.64 -2.44 -4.02
CA ASP A 21 16.47 -2.77 -4.84
C ASP A 21 15.15 -2.73 -4.05
N ILE A 22 15.20 -2.32 -2.78
CA ILE A 22 14.04 -2.21 -1.89
C ILE A 22 13.38 -0.84 -2.06
N LYS A 23 12.07 -0.85 -2.34
CA LYS A 23 11.20 0.32 -2.25
C LYS A 23 10.42 0.27 -0.93
N LEU A 24 10.55 1.30 -0.11
CA LEU A 24 9.89 1.38 1.19
C LEU A 24 9.31 2.78 1.42
N GLY A 25 8.10 2.84 1.96
CA GLY A 25 7.43 4.11 2.26
C GLY A 25 6.01 3.89 2.74
N PHE A 26 5.33 4.99 3.06
CA PHE A 26 3.90 4.98 3.38
C PHE A 26 3.22 6.25 2.87
N THR A 27 1.96 6.12 2.48
CA THR A 27 1.16 7.25 1.99
C THR A 27 0.81 8.22 3.11
N THR A 28 0.65 9.49 2.77
CA THR A 28 -0.04 10.47 3.60
C THR A 28 -1.49 10.60 3.12
N ARG A 29 -2.36 11.09 3.99
CA ARG A 29 -3.76 11.37 3.65
C ARG A 29 -3.96 12.60 2.77
N GLU A 30 -2.91 13.34 2.41
CA GLU A 30 -3.02 14.68 1.84
C GLU A 30 -3.27 14.65 0.32
N ASN A 31 -3.93 15.70 -0.18
CA ASN A 31 -4.07 16.01 -1.61
C ASN A 31 -4.84 14.98 -2.44
N GLY A 32 -5.71 14.17 -1.84
CA GLY A 32 -6.52 13.20 -2.59
C GLY A 32 -7.90 13.70 -3.00
N LEU A 33 -8.72 12.78 -3.50
CA LEU A 33 -10.06 12.99 -4.04
C LEU A 33 -11.17 12.55 -3.06
N SER A 34 -10.84 11.76 -2.03
CA SER A 34 -11.84 11.20 -1.13
C SER A 34 -12.51 12.32 -0.32
N PRO A 35 -13.84 12.27 -0.14
CA PRO A 35 -14.60 13.36 0.45
C PRO A 35 -14.46 13.45 1.97
N TYR A 36 -14.10 12.33 2.63
CA TYR A 36 -13.93 12.31 4.07
C TYR A 36 -12.65 11.58 4.50
N PRO A 37 -11.78 12.24 5.27
CA PRO A 37 -11.73 13.69 5.45
C PRO A 37 -11.59 14.42 4.12
N ASN A 38 -11.98 15.70 4.04
CA ASN A 38 -12.00 16.42 2.76
C ASN A 38 -10.64 16.35 2.04
N HIS A 39 -10.67 15.95 0.76
CA HIS A 39 -9.51 15.82 -0.12
C HIS A 39 -8.47 14.82 0.42
N SER A 40 -8.95 13.67 0.89
CA SER A 40 -8.08 12.62 1.44
C SER A 40 -7.62 11.61 0.39
N PHE A 41 -6.41 11.08 0.59
CA PHE A 41 -5.77 10.11 -0.29
C PHE A 41 -5.95 8.67 0.23
N ASN A 42 -7.20 8.18 0.17
CA ASN A 42 -7.55 6.85 0.67
C ASN A 42 -7.09 5.73 -0.30
N MET A 43 -6.56 4.65 0.26
CA MET A 43 -6.14 3.44 -0.46
C MET A 43 -7.01 2.21 -0.17
N ALA A 44 -7.84 2.24 0.88
CA ALA A 44 -8.57 1.07 1.35
C ALA A 44 -9.89 0.87 0.60
N ARG A 45 -10.04 -0.27 -0.08
CA ARG A 45 -11.29 -0.67 -0.79
C ARG A 45 -12.42 -1.17 0.10
N TYR A 46 -12.12 -1.50 1.35
CA TYR A 46 -13.07 -2.10 2.30
C TYR A 46 -13.70 -1.07 3.25
N ILE A 47 -13.63 0.23 2.93
CA ILE A 47 -14.29 1.30 3.69
C ILE A 47 -15.27 2.08 2.80
N SER A 48 -16.11 2.92 3.42
CA SER A 48 -17.12 3.74 2.74
C SER A 48 -16.51 4.89 1.93
N ASP A 49 -15.90 4.58 0.79
CA ASP A 49 -15.40 5.51 -0.22
C ASP A 49 -15.70 4.98 -1.63
N SER A 50 -15.59 5.83 -2.63
CA SER A 50 -15.77 5.43 -4.03
C SER A 50 -14.59 4.60 -4.51
N ALA A 51 -14.87 3.42 -5.08
CA ALA A 51 -13.87 2.59 -5.76
C ALA A 51 -13.12 3.37 -6.84
N HIS A 52 -13.77 4.34 -7.49
CA HIS A 52 -13.13 5.22 -8.47
C HIS A 52 -12.02 6.09 -7.85
N HIS A 53 -12.27 6.68 -6.67
CA HIS A 53 -11.24 7.48 -5.97
C HIS A 53 -10.03 6.62 -5.64
N ILE A 54 -10.28 5.40 -5.14
CA ILE A 54 -9.21 4.47 -4.75
C ILE A 54 -8.38 4.06 -5.96
N THR A 55 -9.01 3.63 -7.06
CA THR A 55 -8.31 3.32 -8.31
C THR A 55 -7.47 4.50 -8.79
N HIS A 56 -7.99 5.72 -8.71
CA HIS A 56 -7.27 6.92 -9.10
C HIS A 56 -6.07 7.22 -8.19
N HIS A 57 -6.21 7.07 -6.87
CA HIS A 57 -5.11 7.23 -5.92
C HIS A 57 -4.01 6.19 -6.13
N GLN A 58 -4.38 4.93 -6.32
CA GLN A 58 -3.43 3.87 -6.64
C GLN A 58 -2.66 4.20 -7.93
N GLY A 59 -3.34 4.72 -8.96
CA GLY A 59 -2.70 5.18 -10.20
C GLY A 59 -1.72 6.35 -10.01
N ILE A 60 -2.11 7.36 -9.23
CA ILE A 60 -1.22 8.47 -8.86
C ILE A 60 0.02 7.93 -8.15
N LEU A 61 -0.16 7.11 -7.12
CA LEU A 61 0.94 6.59 -6.33
C LEU A 61 1.85 5.72 -7.18
N ALA A 62 1.32 4.78 -7.97
CA ALA A 62 2.07 3.90 -8.87
C ALA A 62 3.02 4.68 -9.79
N ASN A 63 2.51 5.75 -10.42
CA ASN A 63 3.32 6.63 -11.24
C ASN A 63 4.43 7.35 -10.46
N LEU A 64 4.15 7.77 -9.22
CA LEU A 64 5.10 8.50 -8.38
C LEU A 64 6.20 7.62 -7.79
N ILE A 65 5.93 6.34 -7.54
CA ILE A 65 6.89 5.40 -6.94
C ILE A 65 7.58 4.52 -7.98
N GLY A 66 7.12 4.53 -9.24
CA GLY A 66 7.68 3.71 -10.32
C GLY A 66 7.37 2.22 -10.19
N TYR A 67 6.26 1.88 -9.52
CA TYR A 67 5.82 0.50 -9.29
C TYR A 67 4.39 0.34 -9.82
N PRO A 68 4.18 -0.42 -10.91
CA PRO A 68 2.88 -0.49 -11.56
C PRO A 68 1.87 -1.26 -10.68
N ARG A 69 0.58 -0.93 -10.83
CA ARG A 69 -0.50 -1.40 -9.94
C ARG A 69 -0.67 -2.93 -9.97
N ASP A 70 -0.39 -3.55 -11.10
CA ASP A 70 -0.46 -5.00 -11.29
C ASP A 70 0.62 -5.76 -10.51
N GLU A 71 1.69 -5.09 -10.05
CA GLU A 71 2.70 -5.69 -9.17
C GLU A 71 2.35 -5.58 -7.68
N TRP A 72 1.23 -4.94 -7.34
CA TRP A 72 0.85 -4.74 -5.94
C TRP A 72 0.02 -5.91 -5.42
N VAL A 73 0.10 -6.12 -4.10
CA VAL A 73 -0.71 -7.12 -3.39
C VAL A 73 -1.30 -6.48 -2.15
N PHE A 74 -2.62 -6.57 -1.99
CA PHE A 74 -3.34 -6.13 -0.79
C PHE A 74 -3.96 -7.34 -0.07
N PRO A 75 -3.77 -7.49 1.25
CA PRO A 75 -4.55 -8.42 2.05
C PRO A 75 -5.85 -7.77 2.51
N ILE A 76 -6.80 -8.59 2.97
CA ILE A 76 -7.94 -8.09 3.75
C ILE A 76 -7.61 -8.28 5.22
N GLN A 77 -7.22 -7.19 5.88
CA GLN A 77 -6.79 -7.16 7.28
C GLN A 77 -7.99 -7.32 8.22
N THR A 78 -7.89 -8.22 9.20
CA THR A 78 -8.97 -8.45 10.18
C THR A 78 -8.50 -8.28 11.63
N HIS A 79 -7.32 -7.71 11.84
CA HIS A 79 -6.65 -7.65 13.16
C HIS A 79 -6.36 -9.04 13.73
N ASP A 80 -6.07 -10.01 12.86
CA ASP A 80 -5.58 -11.33 13.22
C ASP A 80 -4.02 -11.32 13.26
N SER A 81 -3.41 -12.45 13.55
CA SER A 81 -1.94 -12.61 13.60
C SER A 81 -1.39 -13.47 12.46
N ARG A 82 -2.18 -13.72 11.41
CA ARG A 82 -1.77 -14.58 10.29
C ARG A 82 -0.85 -13.84 9.34
N ILE A 83 0.25 -14.51 8.99
CA ILE A 83 1.29 -14.04 8.07
C ILE A 83 1.38 -15.03 6.92
N VAL A 84 1.55 -14.54 5.69
CA VAL A 84 1.66 -15.37 4.49
C VAL A 84 2.86 -14.97 3.63
N GLU A 85 3.42 -15.96 2.93
CA GLU A 85 4.35 -15.72 1.83
C GLU A 85 3.56 -15.30 0.59
N VAL A 86 3.92 -14.17 0.01
CA VAL A 86 3.35 -13.65 -1.23
C VAL A 86 4.33 -13.96 -2.35
N THR A 87 3.89 -14.74 -3.32
CA THR A 87 4.62 -15.02 -4.56
C THR A 87 4.08 -14.19 -5.73
N SER A 88 4.76 -14.24 -6.88
CA SER A 88 4.35 -13.56 -8.11
C SER A 88 2.95 -13.93 -8.61
N GLU A 89 2.38 -15.05 -8.16
CA GLU A 89 1.01 -15.49 -8.48
C GLU A 89 -0.06 -14.61 -7.83
N HIS A 90 0.27 -13.89 -6.75
CA HIS A 90 -0.67 -13.02 -6.03
C HIS A 90 -0.67 -11.57 -6.55
N LYS A 91 0.13 -11.27 -7.56
CA LYS A 91 0.19 -9.94 -8.18
C LYS A 91 -1.21 -9.51 -8.65
N GLY A 92 -1.62 -8.31 -8.26
CA GLY A 92 -2.93 -7.77 -8.58
C GLY A 92 -4.06 -8.17 -7.62
N THR A 93 -3.80 -9.05 -6.63
CA THR A 93 -4.81 -9.44 -5.64
C THR A 93 -5.30 -8.23 -4.86
N ASN A 94 -6.63 -8.07 -4.84
CA ASN A 94 -7.36 -7.00 -4.17
C ASN A 94 -7.03 -5.57 -4.67
N ILE A 95 -6.44 -5.44 -5.86
CA ILE A 95 -6.05 -4.13 -6.43
C ILE A 95 -7.19 -3.41 -7.12
N ASP A 96 -7.93 -4.08 -8.00
CA ASP A 96 -9.07 -3.48 -8.73
C ASP A 96 -10.39 -3.73 -8.01
N ASP A 97 -10.59 -4.95 -7.49
CA ASP A 97 -11.77 -5.35 -6.73
C ASP A 97 -11.36 -6.28 -5.58
N LEU A 98 -12.16 -6.30 -4.51
CA LEU A 98 -11.93 -7.21 -3.38
C LEU A 98 -12.39 -8.63 -3.73
N THR A 99 -11.62 -9.61 -3.29
CA THR A 99 -11.87 -11.05 -3.42
C THR A 99 -11.80 -11.72 -2.04
N ASP A 100 -12.07 -13.02 -1.97
CA ASP A 100 -11.84 -13.78 -0.73
C ASP A 100 -10.35 -14.14 -0.53
N ASP A 101 -9.49 -13.86 -1.51
CA ASP A 101 -8.06 -14.13 -1.42
C ASP A 101 -7.39 -13.21 -0.40
N LEU A 102 -6.46 -13.79 0.36
CA LEU A 102 -5.72 -13.12 1.44
C LEU A 102 -6.64 -12.53 2.53
N HIS A 103 -7.82 -13.13 2.74
CA HIS A 103 -8.72 -12.73 3.81
C HIS A 103 -8.19 -13.08 5.20
N GLY A 104 -8.18 -12.09 6.09
CA GLY A 104 -7.69 -12.13 7.47
C GLY A 104 -6.18 -12.33 7.58
N ILE A 105 -5.45 -11.77 6.61
CA ILE A 105 -4.00 -11.71 6.61
C ILE A 105 -3.58 -10.33 7.10
N ASP A 106 -2.73 -10.29 8.12
CA ASP A 106 -2.29 -9.05 8.75
C ASP A 106 -0.76 -8.85 8.62
N GLY A 107 -0.05 -9.85 8.10
CA GLY A 107 1.34 -9.75 7.68
C GLY A 107 1.63 -10.46 6.36
N MET A 108 2.59 -9.93 5.61
CA MET A 108 3.03 -10.52 4.34
C MET A 108 4.55 -10.42 4.26
N TYR A 109 5.18 -11.39 3.60
CA TYR A 109 6.59 -11.34 3.19
C TYR A 109 6.74 -11.95 1.80
N THR A 110 7.83 -11.67 1.10
CA THR A 110 8.11 -12.22 -0.22
C THR A 110 9.63 -12.39 -0.41
N PHE A 111 10.02 -13.39 -1.20
CA PHE A 111 11.37 -13.51 -1.76
C PHE A 111 11.43 -13.13 -3.24
N ASP A 112 10.28 -12.93 -3.89
CA ASP A 112 10.16 -12.57 -5.29
C ASP A 112 10.36 -11.07 -5.49
N SER A 113 11.12 -10.71 -6.53
CA SER A 113 11.26 -9.33 -6.99
C SER A 113 10.01 -8.84 -7.73
N HIS A 114 9.89 -7.52 -7.90
CA HIS A 114 8.78 -6.89 -8.63
C HIS A 114 7.41 -7.16 -8.00
N ILE A 115 7.35 -7.16 -6.65
CA ILE A 115 6.13 -7.28 -5.87
C ILE A 115 6.11 -6.16 -4.83
N LEU A 116 5.04 -5.36 -4.81
CA LEU A 116 4.80 -4.37 -3.78
C LEU A 116 3.80 -4.91 -2.74
N LEU A 117 4.31 -5.21 -1.55
CA LEU A 117 3.48 -5.58 -0.40
C LEU A 117 2.82 -4.32 0.18
N ALA A 118 1.53 -4.15 -0.06
CA ALA A 118 0.78 -2.98 0.37
C ALA A 118 -0.22 -3.34 1.47
N ARG A 119 -0.25 -2.52 2.53
CA ARG A 119 -1.16 -2.67 3.67
C ARG A 119 -1.72 -1.31 4.06
N CYS A 120 -2.93 -1.30 4.59
CA CYS A 120 -3.62 -0.08 5.01
C CYS A 120 -3.50 0.13 6.52
N TYR A 121 -3.29 1.38 6.90
CA TYR A 121 -3.15 1.79 8.29
C TYR A 121 -3.90 3.09 8.54
N ALA A 122 -4.63 3.12 9.65
CA ALA A 122 -5.08 4.32 10.34
C ALA A 122 -5.00 3.98 11.83
N GLU A 123 -4.01 4.52 12.54
CA GLU A 123 -3.67 4.24 13.95
C GLU A 123 -2.86 2.95 14.22
N CYS A 124 -3.11 1.85 13.52
CA CYS A 124 -2.29 0.64 13.67
C CYS A 124 -0.80 0.89 13.31
N VAL A 125 0.11 0.16 13.96
CA VAL A 125 1.55 0.32 13.78
C VAL A 125 2.03 -0.44 12.53
N PRO A 126 2.58 0.23 11.51
CA PRO A 126 3.20 -0.45 10.38
C PRO A 126 4.56 -1.02 10.79
N VAL A 127 4.76 -2.31 10.55
CA VAL A 127 6.04 -3.01 10.73
C VAL A 127 6.55 -3.46 9.36
N TYR A 128 7.74 -3.01 8.99
CA TYR A 128 8.40 -3.31 7.72
C TYR A 128 9.59 -4.23 7.96
#